data_AF-A0A9C9DAX9-F1
#
_entry.id   AF-A0A9C9DAX9-F1
#
_cell.length_a   1.000
_cell.length_b   1.000
_cell.length_c   1.000
_cell.angle_alpha   90.00
_cell.angle_beta   90.00
_cell.angle_gamma   90.00
#
_symmetry.space_group_name_H-M   'P 1'
#
loop_
_entity.id
_entity.type
_entity.pdbx_description
1 polymer ?
#
loop_
_entity_poly.entity_id
_entity_poly.type
_entity_poly.pdbx_seq_one_letter_code
_entity_poly.pdbx_strand_id
1 'polypeptide(L)'
;MAENENGQERTEQATAKRKQDSRNKGEIARSKELTTLLMLLVSGVGFIFLGSGLVEDLMQILRSFLFLERERIYDLQSYPTFFLDALQFAIGALTPFFILLVAAAIVAPMAMGGWSFSGKPLQPD
;
A
#
# COMPACT_ATOMS: atom_id res chain seq x y z
N MET A 1 18.36 -31.45 -1.29
CA MET A 1 18.87 -31.14 -2.64
C MET A 1 18.55 -32.33 -3.54
N ALA A 2 17.64 -32.16 -4.50
CA ALA A 2 17.42 -33.10 -5.60
C ALA A 2 17.66 -32.34 -6.90
N GLU A 3 18.48 -32.94 -7.75
CA GLU A 3 19.23 -32.32 -8.84
C GLU A 3 18.38 -31.72 -9.97
N ASN A 4 18.87 -30.59 -10.47
CA ASN A 4 18.52 -30.04 -11.77
C ASN A 4 18.96 -30.99 -12.90
N GLU A 5 18.16 -31.99 -13.25
CA GLU A 5 18.43 -32.90 -14.39
C GLU A 5 18.09 -32.30 -15.77
N ASN A 6 17.93 -30.97 -15.90
CA ASN A 6 17.74 -30.33 -17.21
C ASN A 6 18.35 -28.93 -17.29
N GLY A 7 19.60 -28.80 -16.85
CA GLY A 7 20.45 -27.61 -16.99
C GLY A 7 20.90 -27.32 -18.44
N GLN A 8 20.06 -27.58 -19.43
CA GLN A 8 20.23 -26.97 -20.75
C GLN A 8 19.64 -25.56 -20.67
N GLU A 9 20.49 -24.54 -20.66
CA GLU A 9 20.08 -23.17 -20.91
C GLU A 9 19.44 -23.10 -22.30
N ARG A 10 18.11 -23.24 -22.33
CA ARG A 10 17.33 -23.12 -23.56
C ARG A 10 17.42 -21.67 -24.02
N THR A 11 18.20 -21.43 -25.06
CA THR A 11 18.41 -20.11 -25.70
C THR A 11 17.22 -19.67 -26.56
N GLU A 12 16.26 -20.56 -26.82
CA GLU A 12 15.07 -20.25 -27.60
C GLU A 12 13.95 -19.61 -26.77
N GLN A 13 13.21 -18.69 -27.41
CA GLN A 13 12.07 -18.03 -26.79
C GLN A 13 10.95 -19.04 -26.51
N ALA A 14 10.29 -18.90 -25.35
CA ALA A 14 9.15 -19.74 -25.00
C ALA A 14 8.01 -19.60 -26.03
N THR A 15 7.48 -20.73 -26.49
CA THR A 15 6.31 -20.80 -27.37
C THR A 15 5.06 -20.22 -26.71
N ALA A 16 4.09 -19.77 -27.52
CA ALA A 16 2.86 -19.13 -27.02
C ALA A 16 2.09 -20.00 -26.01
N LYS A 17 1.99 -21.32 -26.27
CA LYS A 17 1.36 -22.29 -25.36
C LYS A 17 2.06 -22.33 -24.00
N ARG A 18 3.40 -22.34 -23.99
CA ARG A 18 4.19 -22.38 -22.75
C ARG A 18 4.05 -21.10 -21.93
N LYS A 19 3.99 -19.91 -22.57
CA LYS A 19 3.71 -18.64 -21.89
C LYS A 19 2.33 -18.64 -21.24
N GLN A 20 1.32 -19.18 -21.93
CA GLN A 20 -0.04 -19.27 -21.41
C GLN A 20 -0.15 -20.26 -20.25
N ASP A 21 0.53 -21.41 -20.33
CA ASP A 21 0.58 -22.38 -19.23
C ASP A 21 1.24 -21.81 -17.97
N SER A 22 2.35 -21.06 -18.09
CA SER A 22 2.96 -20.35 -16.95
C SER A 22 2.02 -19.32 -16.33
N ARG A 23 1.31 -18.53 -17.16
CA ARG A 23 0.27 -17.61 -16.66
C ARG A 23 -0.86 -18.32 -15.92
N ASN A 24 -1.33 -19.46 -16.44
CA ASN A 24 -2.34 -20.31 -15.80
C ASN A 24 -1.86 -20.95 -14.50
N LYS A 25 -0.54 -21.12 -14.34
CA LYS A 25 0.06 -21.55 -13.08
C LYS A 25 0.20 -20.42 -12.06
N GLY A 26 0.08 -19.16 -12.47
CA GLY A 26 0.27 -17.98 -11.61
C GLY A 26 1.67 -17.36 -11.71
N GLU A 27 2.52 -17.90 -12.59
CA GLU A 27 3.87 -17.41 -12.86
C GLU A 27 3.80 -16.19 -13.80
N ILE A 28 3.36 -15.06 -13.27
CA ILE A 28 3.40 -13.77 -13.97
C ILE A 28 4.70 -13.03 -13.69
N ALA A 29 5.16 -12.23 -14.66
CA ALA A 29 6.30 -11.35 -14.47
C ALA A 29 6.00 -10.33 -13.36
N ARG A 30 6.88 -10.25 -12.36
CA ARG A 30 6.79 -9.26 -11.27
C ARG A 30 8.14 -8.59 -11.12
N SER A 31 8.18 -7.25 -11.17
CA SER A 31 9.37 -6.47 -10.82
C SER A 31 9.15 -5.79 -9.49
N LYS A 32 10.03 -6.10 -8.53
CA LYS A 32 10.05 -5.41 -7.24
C LYS A 32 10.45 -3.94 -7.41
N GLU A 33 11.39 -3.65 -8.31
CA GLU A 33 11.88 -2.30 -8.56
C GLU A 33 10.81 -1.39 -9.16
N LEU A 34 10.02 -1.89 -10.11
CA LEU A 34 8.91 -1.12 -10.67
C LEU A 34 7.87 -0.77 -9.60
N THR A 35 7.55 -1.74 -8.73
CA THR A 35 6.61 -1.51 -7.64
C THR A 35 7.10 -0.41 -6.70
N THR A 36 8.37 -0.46 -6.30
CA THR A 36 8.97 0.58 -5.45
C THR A 36 8.95 1.95 -6.15
N LEU A 37 9.33 2.01 -7.42
CA LEU A 37 9.32 3.26 -8.20
C LEU A 37 7.92 3.87 -8.28
N LEU A 38 6.91 3.08 -8.62
CA LEU A 38 5.52 3.55 -8.71
C LEU A 38 4.99 4.00 -7.36
N MET A 39 5.30 3.28 -6.28
CA MET A 39 4.94 3.70 -4.92
C MET A 39 5.56 5.05 -4.56
N LEU A 40 6.83 5.28 -4.88
CA LEU A 40 7.50 6.55 -4.63
C LEU A 40 6.87 7.70 -5.43
N LEU A 41 6.59 7.48 -6.72
CA LEU A 41 5.96 8.49 -7.57
C LEU A 41 4.55 8.83 -7.09
N VAL A 42 3.73 7.81 -6.82
CA VAL A 42 2.35 8.02 -6.36
C VAL A 42 2.32 8.67 -4.98
N SER A 43 3.23 8.28 -4.07
CA SER A 43 3.40 8.95 -2.78
C SER A 43 3.77 10.43 -2.94
N GLY A 44 4.77 10.74 -3.78
CA GLY A 44 5.21 12.11 -4.03
C GLY A 44 4.11 12.98 -4.62
N VAL A 45 3.38 12.47 -5.61
CA VAL A 45 2.21 13.15 -6.19
C VAL A 45 1.09 13.28 -5.16
N GLY A 46 0.84 12.23 -4.36
CA GLY A 46 -0.11 12.24 -3.28
C GLY A 46 0.17 13.33 -2.26
N PHE A 47 1.44 13.55 -1.89
CA PHE A 47 1.83 14.65 -1.00
C PHE A 47 1.60 16.03 -1.61
N ILE A 48 1.78 16.20 -2.93
CA ILE A 48 1.51 17.49 -3.59
C ILE A 48 0.02 17.85 -3.48
N PHE A 49 -0.87 16.88 -3.63
CA PHE A 49 -2.32 17.13 -3.64
C PHE A 49 -2.98 17.05 -2.24
N LEU A 50 -2.52 16.15 -1.38
CA LEU A 50 -3.13 15.88 -0.07
C LEU A 50 -2.31 16.45 1.09
N GLY A 51 -1.05 16.80 0.86
CA GLY A 51 -0.12 17.18 1.93
C GLY A 51 -0.50 18.45 2.68
N SER A 52 -1.06 19.45 2.00
CA SER A 52 -1.52 20.68 2.67
C SER A 52 -2.62 20.38 3.70
N GLY A 53 -3.63 19.59 3.30
CA GLY A 53 -4.70 19.15 4.20
C GLY A 53 -4.17 18.33 5.38
N LEU A 54 -3.26 17.39 5.12
CA LEU A 54 -2.62 16.60 6.19
C LEU A 54 -1.88 17.48 7.21
N VAL A 55 -1.19 18.52 6.75
CA VAL A 55 -0.49 19.46 7.63
C VAL A 55 -1.48 20.31 8.43
N GLU A 56 -2.56 20.78 7.81
CA GLU A 56 -3.61 21.55 8.46
C GLU A 56 -4.31 20.72 9.56
N ASP A 57 -4.69 19.48 9.25
CA ASP A 57 -5.30 18.54 10.20
C ASP A 57 -4.36 18.25 11.38
N LEU A 58 -3.07 18.03 11.11
CA LEU A 58 -2.07 17.84 12.16
C LEU A 58 -1.93 19.09 13.05
N MET A 59 -1.91 20.29 12.44
CA MET A 59 -1.86 21.54 13.20
C MET A 59 -3.12 21.73 14.06
N GLN A 60 -4.29 21.32 13.56
CA GLN A 60 -5.53 21.39 14.32
C GLN A 60 -5.47 20.49 15.55
N ILE A 61 -5.05 19.23 15.40
CA ILE A 61 -4.85 18.30 16.52
C ILE A 61 -3.88 18.90 17.53
N LEU A 62 -2.72 19.38 17.09
CA LEU A 62 -1.72 19.97 17.99
C LEU A 62 -2.28 21.17 18.74
N ARG A 63 -3.03 22.05 18.07
CA ARG A 63 -3.66 23.20 18.72
C ARG A 63 -4.67 22.75 19.78
N SER A 64 -5.48 21.73 19.49
CA SER A 64 -6.47 21.20 20.43
C SER A 64 -5.83 20.60 21.70
N PHE A 65 -4.62 20.05 21.61
CA PHE A 65 -3.92 19.52 22.79
C PHE A 65 -3.01 20.53 23.50
N LEU A 66 -2.40 21.48 22.77
CA LEU A 66 -1.47 22.46 23.33
C LEU A 66 -2.18 23.70 23.89
N PHE A 67 -3.34 24.07 23.34
CA PHE A 67 -4.16 25.17 23.85
C PHE A 67 -5.38 24.61 24.58
N LEU A 68 -5.17 24.20 25.83
CA LEU A 68 -6.25 23.76 26.72
C LEU A 68 -7.05 24.98 27.20
N GLU A 69 -8.27 25.14 26.69
CA GLU A 69 -9.22 26.13 27.20
C GLU A 69 -9.51 25.87 28.67
N ARG A 70 -9.57 26.94 29.47
CA ARG A 70 -9.68 26.89 30.94
C ARG A 70 -10.88 26.07 31.41
N GLU A 71 -11.95 26.03 30.63
CA GLU A 71 -13.16 25.25 30.88
C GLU A 71 -12.93 23.73 30.79
N ARG A 72 -12.01 23.28 29.92
CA ARG A 72 -11.70 21.85 29.74
C ARG A 72 -10.82 21.27 30.84
N ILE A 73 -10.06 22.12 31.55
CA ILE A 73 -9.20 21.71 32.66
C ILE A 73 -10.02 21.24 33.87
N TYR A 74 -11.27 21.72 34.02
CA TYR A 74 -12.11 21.42 35.17
C TYR A 74 -13.05 20.22 34.98
N ASP A 75 -13.21 19.72 33.75
CA ASP A 75 -14.01 18.53 33.44
C ASP A 75 -13.13 17.33 33.06
N LEU A 76 -12.48 16.74 34.07
CA LEU A 76 -11.58 15.58 33.91
C LEU A 76 -12.28 14.33 33.35
N GLN A 77 -13.60 14.23 33.46
CA GLN A 77 -14.35 13.07 32.97
C GLN A 77 -14.47 13.07 31.43
N SER A 78 -14.34 14.24 30.80
CA SER A 78 -14.44 14.43 29.34
C SER A 78 -13.12 14.20 28.58
N TYR A 79 -12.00 14.03 29.28
CA TYR A 79 -10.67 13.84 28.67
C TYR A 79 -10.55 12.57 27.81
N PRO A 80 -11.03 11.39 28.24
CA PRO A 80 -10.95 10.18 27.42
C PRO A 80 -11.73 10.28 26.11
N THR A 81 -12.93 10.90 26.12
CA THR A 81 -13.73 11.09 24.91
C THR A 81 -13.06 12.06 23.95
N PHE A 82 -12.51 13.17 24.47
CA PHE A 82 -11.73 14.11 23.68
C PHE A 82 -10.52 13.47 22.99
N PHE A 83 -9.81 12.59 23.70
CA PHE A 83 -8.69 11.84 23.12
C PHE A 83 -9.15 10.91 21.99
N LEU A 84 -10.26 10.21 22.17
CA LEU A 84 -10.83 9.34 21.14
C LEU A 84 -11.28 10.13 19.90
N ASP A 85 -11.89 11.29 20.10
CA ASP A 85 -12.30 12.16 18.99
C ASP A 85 -11.09 12.63 18.18
N ALA A 86 -10.01 13.02 18.86
CA ALA A 86 -8.77 13.42 18.19
C ALA A 86 -8.08 12.25 17.47
N LEU A 87 -8.13 11.04 18.04
CA LEU A 87 -7.62 9.83 17.40
C LEU A 87 -8.41 9.52 16.13
N GLN A 88 -9.74 9.56 16.20
CA GLN A 88 -10.62 9.33 15.06
C GLN A 88 -10.39 10.38 13.97
N PHE A 89 -10.22 11.64 14.34
CA PHE A 89 -9.89 12.72 13.41
C PHE A 89 -8.53 12.47 12.73
N ALA A 90 -7.49 12.08 13.48
CA ALA A 90 -6.17 11.77 12.93
C ALA A 90 -6.20 10.59 11.94
N ILE A 91 -6.94 9.53 12.28
CA ILE A 91 -7.13 8.38 11.38
C ILE A 91 -7.87 8.81 10.11
N GLY A 92 -8.93 9.62 10.25
CA GLY A 92 -9.70 10.17 9.13
C GLY A 92 -8.84 11.01 8.18
N ALA A 93 -7.99 11.88 8.72
CA ALA A 93 -7.06 12.72 7.96
C ALA A 93 -6.09 11.88 7.12
N LEU A 94 -5.54 10.81 7.69
CA LEU A 94 -4.57 9.94 7.00
C LEU A 94 -5.22 8.98 5.99
N THR A 95 -6.50 8.65 6.17
CA THR A 95 -7.25 7.68 5.34
C THR A 95 -7.11 7.90 3.83
N PRO A 96 -7.38 9.09 3.25
CA PRO A 96 -7.28 9.30 1.80
C PRO A 96 -5.87 9.01 1.25
N PHE A 97 -4.83 9.37 2.01
CA PHE A 97 -3.45 9.11 1.61
C PHE A 97 -3.12 7.60 1.61
N PHE A 98 -3.55 6.88 2.65
CA PHE A 98 -3.37 5.42 2.70
C PHE A 98 -4.17 4.69 1.62
N ILE A 99 -5.40 5.10 1.31
CA ILE A 99 -6.19 4.53 0.22
C ILE A 99 -5.43 4.67 -1.12
N LEU A 100 -4.85 5.84 -1.37
CA LEU A 100 -4.05 6.10 -2.56
C LEU A 100 -2.80 5.20 -2.63
N LEU A 101 -2.09 5.00 -1.51
CA LEU A 101 -0.94 4.09 -1.46
C LEU A 101 -1.33 2.62 -1.64
N VAL A 102 -2.44 2.17 -1.05
CA VAL A 102 -2.95 0.80 -1.23
C VAL A 102 -3.34 0.57 -2.68
N ALA A 103 -4.01 1.54 -3.31
CA ALA A 103 -4.33 1.48 -4.74
C ALA A 103 -3.06 1.35 -5.59
N ALA A 104 -2.03 2.15 -5.32
CA ALA A 104 -0.74 2.07 -6.02
C ALA A 104 -0.06 0.70 -5.83
N ALA A 105 -0.07 0.16 -4.61
CA ALA A 105 0.52 -1.13 -4.29
C ALA A 105 -0.16 -2.30 -5.02
N ILE A 106 -1.45 -2.19 -5.31
CA ILE A 106 -2.20 -3.18 -6.10
C ILE A 106 -1.95 -2.98 -7.60
N VAL A 107 -2.00 -1.74 -8.09
CA VAL A 107 -1.87 -1.44 -9.53
C VAL A 107 -0.46 -1.71 -10.04
N ALA A 108 0.57 -1.43 -9.25
CA ALA A 108 1.96 -1.57 -9.68
C ALA A 108 2.35 -2.98 -10.17
N PRO A 109 2.10 -4.08 -9.42
CA PRO A 109 2.37 -5.43 -9.92
C PRO A 109 1.46 -5.82 -11.10
N MET A 110 0.23 -5.30 -11.16
CA MET A 110 -0.71 -5.55 -12.26
C MET A 110 -0.24 -4.92 -13.57
N ALA A 111 0.38 -3.75 -13.53
CA ALA A 111 0.87 -3.04 -14.71
C ALA A 111 1.95 -3.83 -15.48
N MET A 112 2.73 -4.68 -14.81
CA MET A 112 3.77 -5.49 -15.44
C MET A 112 3.32 -6.92 -15.77
N GLY A 113 2.72 -7.62 -14.79
CA GLY A 113 2.40 -9.04 -14.91
C GLY A 113 1.04 -9.32 -15.55
N GLY A 114 0.19 -8.30 -15.66
CA GLY A 114 -1.23 -8.46 -15.94
C GLY A 114 -1.98 -9.15 -14.80
N TRP A 115 -3.27 -9.40 -15.02
CA TRP A 115 -4.11 -10.13 -14.08
C TRP A 115 -4.03 -11.63 -14.36
N SER A 116 -3.54 -12.43 -13.40
CA SER A 116 -3.70 -13.89 -13.45
C SER A 116 -4.13 -14.43 -12.10
N PHE A 117 -5.23 -15.18 -12.10
CA PHE A 117 -5.76 -15.89 -10.95
C PHE A 117 -5.37 -17.37 -11.10
N SER A 118 -4.54 -17.86 -10.19
CA SER A 118 -4.23 -19.28 -10.06
C SER A 118 -4.19 -19.62 -8.59
N GLY A 119 -4.89 -20.68 -8.18
CA GLY A 119 -4.82 -21.21 -6.82
C GLY A 119 -3.61 -22.14 -6.61
N LYS A 120 -2.90 -22.52 -7.68
CA LYS A 120 -1.73 -23.41 -7.61
C LYS A 120 -0.59 -22.86 -6.73
N PRO A 121 -0.26 -21.55 -6.75
CA PRO A 121 0.76 -20.96 -5.86
C PRO A 121 0.36 -20.92 -4.38
N LEU A 122 -0.89 -21.23 -4.02
CA LEU A 122 -1.36 -21.30 -2.63
C LEU A 122 -1.29 -22.72 -2.06
N GLN A 123 -0.98 -23.72 -2.88
CA GLN A 123 -0.77 -25.08 -2.42
C GLN A 123 0.63 -25.19 -1.82
N PRO A 124 0.79 -25.81 -0.63
CA PRO A 124 2.12 -26.12 -0.09
C PRO A 124 2.83 -27.13 -1.02
N ASP A 125 4.13 -26.94 -1.21
CA ASP A 125 5.01 -27.79 -2.04
C ASP A 125 5.08 -29.25 -1.53
#